data_AF-A0A259PYR9-F1
#
_entry.id   AF-A0A259PYR9-F1
#
_cell.length_a   1.000
_cell.length_b   1.000
_cell.length_c   1.000
_cell.angle_alpha   90.00
_cell.angle_beta   90.00
_cell.angle_gamma   90.00
#
_symmetry.space_group_name_H-M   'P 1'
#
loop_
_entity.id
_entity.type
_entity.pdbx_description
1 polymer ?
#
loop_
_entity_poly.entity_id
_entity_poly.type
_entity_poly.pdbx_seq_one_letter_code
_entity_poly.pdbx_strand_id
1 'polypeptide(L)'
;PSWGVFIALFGLLFAWSPADAERRRTLRLLTVGGLAALVALYGVFTAIRAQIWGNPYRLAYFEATTHPKSPRASYDLGRMMFIMAKGPDSALSQLGMRQMEQGALLPGADLQPLQALVFMAAKNGLPVRSRWWAEMRHTIATTPMSAEDVGALYSLIHCGIDGVCRYTPADLRQLGGVLAFAVQRNPRRADLVTLQANFAANIAHDNPLAYRLMQRAVALSPGTYAYWKNLVVMQTAAGLFADARNVLERMRELDRFGIHRAEIDRLGRELAQKETETQMQGEATPPNLSQGLGEEHEIPSPPVGRAGVGRMQP
;
A
#
# COMPACT_ATOMS: atom_id res chain seq x y z
N PRO A 1 22.16 -10.48 -27.56
CA PRO A 1 22.43 -11.65 -28.44
C PRO A 1 23.16 -11.21 -29.72
N SER A 2 24.33 -11.78 -30.01
CA SER A 2 25.14 -11.44 -31.19
C SER A 2 24.64 -12.17 -32.43
N TRP A 3 23.75 -11.54 -33.19
CA TRP A 3 23.23 -12.01 -34.48
C TRP A 3 24.33 -12.48 -35.45
N GLY A 4 25.54 -11.92 -35.35
CA GLY A 4 26.69 -12.29 -36.18
C GLY A 4 27.11 -13.76 -36.10
N VAL A 5 26.95 -14.42 -34.94
CA VAL A 5 27.29 -15.85 -34.80
C VAL A 5 26.32 -16.73 -35.60
N PHE A 6 25.01 -16.40 -35.56
CA PHE A 6 24.00 -17.11 -36.32
C PHE A 6 24.19 -16.91 -37.83
N ILE A 7 24.44 -15.67 -38.26
CA ILE A 7 24.69 -15.34 -39.67
C ILE A 7 25.95 -16.06 -40.20
N ALA A 8 27.03 -16.10 -39.42
CA ALA A 8 28.25 -16.81 -39.80
C ALA A 8 28.02 -18.33 -39.93
N LEU A 9 27.30 -18.94 -38.98
CA LEU A 9 26.96 -20.37 -39.03
C LEU A 9 26.04 -20.72 -40.21
N PHE A 10 25.02 -19.90 -40.49
CA PHE A 10 24.15 -20.08 -41.65
C PHE A 10 24.90 -19.87 -42.97
N GLY A 11 25.78 -18.87 -43.05
CA GLY A 11 26.63 -18.64 -44.23
C GLY A 11 27.56 -19.82 -44.53
N LEU A 12 28.18 -20.40 -43.50
CA LEU A 12 29.00 -21.61 -43.63
C LEU A 12 28.19 -22.86 -44.03
N LEU A 13 26.90 -22.92 -43.67
CA LEU A 13 26.05 -24.08 -43.91
C LEU A 13 25.38 -24.06 -45.30
N PHE A 14 25.08 -22.86 -45.82
CA PHE A 14 24.32 -22.69 -47.08
C PHE A 14 25.07 -21.99 -48.21
N ALA A 15 26.05 -21.12 -47.91
CA ALA A 15 26.72 -20.30 -48.94
C ALA A 15 28.12 -20.79 -49.30
N TRP A 16 28.83 -21.49 -48.41
CA TRP A 16 30.19 -21.97 -48.66
C TRP A 16 30.24 -23.49 -48.85
N SER A 17 30.37 -23.95 -50.09
CA SER A 17 30.53 -25.38 -50.42
C SER A 17 31.86 -25.62 -51.15
N PRO A 18 32.86 -26.23 -50.49
CA PRO A 18 34.07 -26.65 -51.18
C PRO A 18 33.77 -27.65 -52.31
N ALA A 19 34.60 -27.71 -53.33
CA ALA A 19 34.46 -28.69 -54.42
C ALA A 19 34.74 -30.13 -53.95
N ASP A 20 35.61 -30.29 -52.95
CA ASP A 20 36.05 -31.58 -52.41
C ASP A 20 35.00 -32.22 -51.50
N ALA A 21 34.65 -33.48 -51.79
CA ALA A 21 33.62 -34.21 -51.06
C ALA A 21 33.97 -34.42 -49.56
N GLU A 22 35.23 -34.73 -49.24
CA GLU A 22 35.67 -34.88 -47.85
C GLU A 22 35.61 -33.56 -47.08
N ARG A 23 36.07 -32.46 -47.68
CA ARG A 23 36.06 -31.14 -47.06
C ARG A 23 34.64 -30.63 -46.80
N ARG A 24 33.71 -30.91 -47.74
CA ARG A 24 32.27 -30.66 -47.54
C ARG A 24 31.70 -31.46 -46.38
N ARG A 25 32.03 -32.75 -46.28
CA ARG A 25 31.55 -33.62 -45.19
C ARG A 25 32.04 -33.13 -43.83
N THR A 26 33.33 -32.80 -43.72
CA THR A 26 33.92 -32.29 -42.47
C THR A 26 33.30 -30.94 -42.07
N LEU A 27 33.15 -30.00 -43.01
CA LEU A 27 32.51 -28.71 -42.73
C LEU A 27 31.05 -28.88 -42.29
N ARG A 28 30.28 -29.75 -42.95
CA ARG A 28 28.88 -30.03 -42.57
C ARG A 28 28.77 -30.65 -41.18
N LEU A 29 29.68 -31.57 -40.81
CA LEU A 29 29.72 -32.14 -39.47
C LEU A 29 30.05 -31.09 -38.41
N LEU A 30 31.03 -30.22 -38.68
CA LEU A 30 31.39 -29.12 -37.77
C LEU A 30 30.27 -28.10 -37.63
N THR A 31 29.58 -27.73 -38.71
CA THR A 31 28.48 -26.76 -38.67
C THR A 31 27.25 -27.32 -37.97
N VAL A 32 26.87 -28.57 -38.25
CA VAL A 32 25.77 -29.25 -37.52
C VAL A 32 26.13 -29.46 -36.05
N GLY A 33 27.36 -29.88 -35.75
CA GLY A 33 27.86 -30.00 -34.38
C GLY A 33 27.84 -28.66 -33.63
N GLY A 34 28.28 -27.58 -34.29
CA GLY A 34 28.23 -26.23 -33.75
C GLY A 34 26.81 -25.73 -33.49
N LEU A 35 25.88 -25.99 -34.42
CA LEU A 35 24.46 -25.65 -34.24
C LEU A 35 23.83 -26.46 -33.09
N ALA A 36 24.09 -27.76 -33.03
CA ALA A 36 23.60 -28.62 -31.95
C ALA A 36 24.15 -28.19 -30.59
N ALA A 37 25.45 -27.85 -30.51
CA ALA A 37 26.06 -27.31 -29.30
C ALA A 37 25.44 -25.98 -28.89
N LEU A 38 25.14 -25.09 -29.85
CA LEU A 38 24.47 -23.82 -29.58
C LEU A 38 23.04 -24.01 -29.06
N VAL A 39 22.27 -24.91 -29.68
CA VAL A 39 20.91 -25.27 -29.22
C VAL A 39 20.97 -25.87 -27.82
N ALA A 40 21.89 -26.79 -27.56
CA ALA A 40 22.08 -27.37 -26.22
C ALA A 40 22.46 -26.30 -25.20
N LEU A 41 23.38 -25.39 -25.53
CA LEU A 41 23.80 -24.28 -24.67
C LEU A 41 22.61 -23.37 -24.30
N TYR A 42 21.82 -22.93 -25.29
CA TYR A 42 20.63 -22.12 -25.04
C TYR A 42 19.56 -22.88 -24.26
N GLY A 43 19.38 -24.19 -24.55
CA GLY A 43 18.50 -25.06 -23.78
C GLY A 43 18.87 -25.11 -22.31
N VAL A 44 20.17 -25.29 -22.01
CA VAL A 44 20.70 -25.30 -20.63
C VAL A 44 20.52 -23.93 -19.96
N PHE A 45 20.89 -22.82 -20.60
CA PHE A 45 20.68 -21.49 -20.02
C PHE A 45 19.20 -21.19 -19.75
N THR A 46 18.33 -21.58 -20.67
CA THR A 46 16.88 -21.42 -20.52
C THR A 46 16.37 -22.27 -19.36
N ALA A 47 16.83 -23.52 -19.23
CA ALA A 47 16.47 -24.38 -18.10
C ALA A 47 16.93 -23.81 -16.75
N ILE A 48 18.16 -23.27 -16.67
CA ILE A 48 18.66 -22.61 -15.46
C ILE A 48 17.81 -21.38 -15.11
N ARG A 49 17.51 -20.54 -16.09
CA ARG A 49 16.67 -19.34 -15.87
C ARG A 49 15.25 -19.72 -15.46
N ALA A 50 14.65 -20.72 -16.10
CA ALA A 50 13.34 -21.25 -15.73
C ALA A 50 13.35 -21.79 -14.29
N GLN A 51 14.42 -22.45 -13.84
CA GLN A 51 14.55 -22.90 -12.46
C GLN A 51 14.64 -21.73 -11.46
N ILE A 52 15.41 -20.68 -11.77
CA ILE A 52 15.50 -19.49 -10.90
C ILE A 52 14.13 -18.80 -10.81
N TRP A 53 13.45 -18.60 -11.95
CA TRP A 53 12.20 -17.86 -12.03
C TRP A 53 10.99 -18.68 -11.57
N GLY A 54 11.09 -20.01 -11.61
CA GLY A 54 10.02 -20.91 -11.18
C GLY A 54 9.75 -20.93 -9.67
N ASN A 55 10.60 -20.29 -8.86
CA ASN A 55 10.36 -20.12 -7.42
C ASN A 55 10.59 -18.66 -7.02
N PRO A 56 9.59 -17.96 -6.45
CA PRO A 56 9.68 -16.53 -6.16
C PRO A 56 10.76 -16.18 -5.13
N TYR A 57 11.06 -17.08 -4.18
CA TYR A 57 12.16 -16.87 -3.25
C TYR A 57 13.53 -17.03 -3.92
N ARG A 58 13.71 -18.02 -4.80
CA ARG A 58 14.97 -18.17 -5.55
C ARG A 58 15.24 -16.96 -6.42
N LEU A 59 14.20 -16.44 -7.07
CA LEU A 59 14.28 -15.20 -7.83
C LEU A 59 14.74 -14.02 -6.96
N ALA A 60 14.02 -13.76 -5.86
CA ALA A 60 14.35 -12.64 -4.97
C ALA A 60 15.75 -12.76 -4.34
N TYR A 61 16.15 -13.98 -3.96
CA TYR A 61 17.50 -14.24 -3.45
C TYR A 61 18.57 -13.99 -4.53
N PHE A 62 18.34 -14.47 -5.75
CA PHE A 62 19.26 -14.23 -6.87
C PHE A 62 19.37 -12.72 -7.17
N GLU A 63 18.26 -12.00 -7.19
CA GLU A 63 18.26 -10.55 -7.45
C GLU A 63 18.99 -9.77 -6.36
N ALA A 64 18.73 -10.07 -5.08
CA ALA A 64 19.40 -9.39 -3.96
C ALA A 64 20.90 -9.69 -3.89
N THR A 65 21.32 -10.92 -4.23
CA THR A 65 22.75 -11.29 -4.25
C THR A 65 23.50 -10.71 -5.44
N THR A 66 22.85 -10.59 -6.61
CA THR A 66 23.45 -9.98 -7.81
C THR A 66 23.42 -8.45 -7.78
N HIS A 67 22.44 -7.86 -7.07
CA HIS A 67 22.26 -6.42 -6.94
C HIS A 67 22.18 -6.02 -5.45
N PRO A 68 23.25 -6.20 -4.66
CA PRO A 68 23.24 -6.01 -3.21
C PRO A 68 22.98 -4.56 -2.77
N LYS A 69 23.11 -3.59 -3.68
CA LYS A 69 22.83 -2.17 -3.43
C LYS A 69 21.44 -1.73 -3.87
N SER A 70 20.61 -2.64 -4.38
CA SER A 70 19.24 -2.32 -4.81
C SER A 70 18.28 -2.40 -3.61
N PRO A 71 17.70 -1.26 -3.17
CA PRO A 71 16.70 -1.27 -2.09
C PRO A 71 15.51 -2.16 -2.42
N ARG A 72 15.08 -2.15 -3.69
CA ARG A 72 13.98 -2.98 -4.19
C ARG A 72 14.29 -4.47 -4.07
N ALA A 73 15.47 -4.90 -4.53
CA ALA A 73 15.85 -6.32 -4.46
C ALA A 73 15.95 -6.79 -3.00
N SER A 74 16.47 -5.92 -2.12
CA SER A 74 16.50 -6.17 -0.67
C SER A 74 15.10 -6.34 -0.08
N TYR A 75 14.17 -5.43 -0.42
CA TYR A 75 12.78 -5.50 0.02
C TYR A 75 12.09 -6.78 -0.46
N ASP A 76 12.24 -7.13 -1.74
CA ASP A 76 11.62 -8.31 -2.34
C ASP A 76 12.10 -9.60 -1.67
N LEU A 77 13.40 -9.71 -1.36
CA LEU A 77 13.94 -10.83 -0.60
C LEU A 77 13.36 -10.89 0.81
N GLY A 78 13.39 -9.79 1.56
CA GLY A 78 12.84 -9.75 2.91
C GLY A 78 11.35 -10.09 2.94
N ARG A 79 10.58 -9.65 1.93
CA ARG A 79 9.15 -9.93 1.80
C ARG A 79 8.92 -11.43 1.57
N MET A 80 9.70 -12.06 0.69
CA MET A 80 9.61 -13.51 0.49
C MET A 80 9.99 -14.29 1.76
N MET A 81 10.96 -13.82 2.53
CA MET A 81 11.30 -14.40 3.82
C MET A 81 10.12 -14.34 4.80
N PHE A 82 9.38 -13.23 4.86
CA PHE A 82 8.18 -13.13 5.70
C PHE A 82 7.03 -14.01 5.22
N ILE A 83 6.80 -14.10 3.90
CA ILE A 83 5.73 -14.93 3.34
C ILE A 83 5.98 -16.42 3.62
N MET A 84 7.23 -16.87 3.55
CA MET A 84 7.58 -18.27 3.75
C MET A 84 7.90 -18.64 5.21
N ALA A 85 7.98 -17.64 6.10
CA ALA A 85 8.25 -17.89 7.51
C ALA A 85 7.12 -18.70 8.14
N LYS A 86 7.48 -19.71 8.94
CA LYS A 86 6.49 -20.53 9.69
C LYS A 86 5.87 -19.80 10.89
N GLY A 87 6.43 -18.64 11.24
CA GLY A 87 6.02 -17.83 12.39
C GLY A 87 7.07 -16.76 12.71
N PRO A 88 6.73 -15.81 13.61
CA PRO A 88 7.61 -14.69 13.97
C PRO A 88 8.95 -15.12 14.59
N ASP A 89 8.98 -16.24 15.31
CA ASP A 89 10.21 -16.73 15.97
C ASP A 89 11.11 -17.55 15.04
N SER A 90 10.63 -17.89 13.84
CA SER A 90 11.40 -18.70 12.89
C SER A 90 12.66 -17.98 12.43
N ALA A 91 13.73 -18.75 12.19
CA ALA A 91 15.00 -18.20 11.68
C ALA A 91 14.79 -17.40 10.39
N LEU A 92 13.87 -17.83 9.52
CA LEU A 92 13.58 -17.12 8.27
C LEU A 92 12.89 -15.77 8.51
N SER A 93 11.99 -15.67 9.50
CA SER A 93 11.40 -14.39 9.89
C SER A 93 12.47 -13.43 10.41
N GLN A 94 13.38 -13.91 11.26
CA GLN A 94 14.49 -13.09 11.78
C GLN A 94 15.44 -12.62 10.67
N LEU A 95 15.75 -13.49 9.69
CA LEU A 95 16.51 -13.09 8.50
C LEU A 95 15.76 -12.04 7.69
N GLY A 96 14.44 -12.18 7.52
CA GLY A 96 13.60 -11.17 6.86
C GLY A 96 13.64 -9.82 7.57
N MET A 97 13.54 -9.80 8.91
CA MET A 97 13.68 -8.57 9.70
C MET A 97 15.05 -7.91 9.47
N ARG A 98 16.15 -8.68 9.51
CA ARG A 98 17.49 -8.13 9.26
C ARG A 98 17.65 -7.61 7.84
N GLN A 99 17.12 -8.34 6.85
CA GLN A 99 17.16 -7.92 5.45
C GLN A 99 16.42 -6.59 5.25
N MET A 100 15.27 -6.41 5.90
CA MET A 100 14.53 -5.14 5.84
C MET A 100 15.27 -4.01 6.55
N GLU A 101 15.88 -4.26 7.71
CA GLU A 101 16.69 -3.26 8.42
C GLU A 101 17.88 -2.80 7.58
N GLN A 102 18.56 -3.72 6.90
CA GLN A 102 19.66 -3.39 5.98
C GLN A 102 19.16 -2.68 4.73
N GLY A 103 18.07 -3.15 4.15
CA GLY A 103 17.47 -2.56 2.95
C GLY A 103 17.01 -1.13 3.16
N ALA A 104 16.48 -0.81 4.33
CA ALA A 104 16.06 0.54 4.71
C ALA A 104 17.21 1.57 4.72
N LEU A 105 18.45 1.11 4.90
CA LEU A 105 19.64 1.98 4.96
C LEU A 105 20.30 2.18 3.59
N LEU A 106 19.81 1.52 2.54
CA LEU A 106 20.36 1.67 1.20
C LEU A 106 19.98 3.03 0.59
N PRO A 107 20.88 3.68 -0.16
CA PRO A 107 20.54 4.91 -0.88
C PRO A 107 19.35 4.71 -1.82
N GLY A 108 18.37 5.61 -1.74
CA GLY A 108 17.14 5.54 -2.55
C GLY A 108 16.13 4.51 -2.06
N ALA A 109 16.29 3.96 -0.85
CA ALA A 109 15.25 3.18 -0.20
C ALA A 109 14.01 4.03 0.09
N ASP A 110 12.85 3.47 -0.21
CA ASP A 110 11.55 4.01 0.17
C ASP A 110 11.16 3.54 1.59
N LEU A 111 9.94 3.87 2.02
CA LEU A 111 9.43 3.51 3.33
C LEU A 111 9.01 2.03 3.44
N GLN A 112 8.98 1.24 2.36
CA GLN A 112 8.43 -0.12 2.37
C GLN A 112 9.18 -1.07 3.32
N PRO A 113 10.54 -1.09 3.39
CA PRO A 113 11.23 -1.94 4.35
C PRO A 113 10.91 -1.58 5.81
N LEU A 114 10.86 -0.29 6.13
CA LEU A 114 10.52 0.21 7.47
C LEU A 114 9.07 -0.10 7.83
N GLN A 115 8.16 0.04 6.86
CA GLN A 115 6.75 -0.33 7.00
C GLN A 115 6.61 -1.81 7.31
N ALA A 116 7.31 -2.68 6.57
CA ALA A 116 7.25 -4.11 6.78
C ALA A 116 7.74 -4.50 8.19
N LEU A 117 8.80 -3.85 8.68
CA LEU A 117 9.31 -4.05 10.05
C LEU A 117 8.26 -3.71 11.11
N VAL A 118 7.65 -2.52 11.00
CA VAL A 118 6.59 -2.07 11.91
C VAL A 118 5.38 -3.02 11.84
N PHE A 119 4.91 -3.31 10.62
CA PHE A 119 3.77 -4.18 10.39
C PHE A 119 3.98 -5.56 10.99
N MET A 120 5.13 -6.19 10.70
CA MET A 120 5.44 -7.53 11.19
C MET A 120 5.58 -7.56 12.71
N ALA A 121 6.19 -6.54 13.31
CA ALA A 121 6.26 -6.46 14.77
C ALA A 121 4.87 -6.29 15.41
N ALA A 122 4.11 -5.28 14.98
CA ALA A 122 2.80 -4.97 15.54
C ALA A 122 1.76 -6.08 15.31
N LYS A 123 1.78 -6.75 14.15
CA LYS A 123 0.90 -7.89 13.85
C LYS A 123 1.15 -9.08 14.79
N ASN A 124 2.42 -9.32 15.14
CA ASN A 124 2.82 -10.47 15.96
C ASN A 124 2.93 -10.13 17.46
N GLY A 125 2.50 -8.94 17.89
CA GLY A 125 2.61 -8.51 19.29
C GLY A 125 4.04 -8.33 19.78
N LEU A 126 4.99 -8.14 18.85
CA LEU A 126 6.39 -7.86 19.18
C LEU A 126 6.61 -6.36 19.35
N PRO A 127 7.59 -5.93 20.17
CA PRO A 127 7.92 -4.52 20.31
C PRO A 127 8.34 -3.88 18.98
N VAL A 128 7.64 -2.81 18.61
CA VAL A 128 8.04 -1.96 17.47
C VAL A 128 9.20 -1.08 17.91
N ARG A 129 10.32 -1.11 17.17
CA ARG A 129 11.53 -0.38 17.58
C ARG A 129 11.40 1.11 17.25
N SER A 130 11.69 1.97 18.22
CA SER A 130 11.64 3.43 18.08
C SER A 130 12.49 3.96 16.92
N ARG A 131 13.63 3.32 16.65
CA ARG A 131 14.51 3.65 15.53
C ARG A 131 13.83 3.56 14.17
N TRP A 132 12.92 2.60 13.95
CA TRP A 132 12.26 2.47 12.65
C TRP A 132 11.40 3.69 12.33
N TRP A 133 10.74 4.26 13.34
CA TRP A 133 9.99 5.51 13.21
C TRP A 133 10.90 6.72 12.96
N ALA A 134 12.08 6.76 13.59
CA ALA A 134 13.07 7.80 13.36
C ALA A 134 13.63 7.74 11.93
N GLU A 135 13.94 6.54 11.43
CA GLU A 135 14.37 6.33 10.05
C GLU A 135 13.28 6.72 9.05
N MET A 136 12.00 6.42 9.30
CA MET A 136 10.92 6.86 8.40
C MET A 136 10.90 8.39 8.27
N ARG A 137 11.05 9.12 9.39
CA ARG A 137 11.15 10.59 9.35
C ARG A 137 12.41 11.05 8.63
N HIS A 138 13.53 10.36 8.80
CA HIS A 138 14.76 10.67 8.09
C HIS A 138 14.60 10.50 6.57
N THR A 139 14.02 9.38 6.11
CA THR A 139 13.73 9.12 4.70
C THR A 139 12.81 10.18 4.11
N ILE A 140 11.72 10.54 4.81
CA ILE A 140 10.79 11.61 4.40
C ILE A 140 11.49 12.97 4.32
N ALA A 141 12.44 13.25 5.22
CA ALA A 141 13.15 14.53 5.24
C ALA A 141 14.13 14.69 4.07
N THR A 142 14.74 13.58 3.65
CA THR A 142 15.89 13.55 2.73
C THR A 142 15.53 13.14 1.30
N THR A 143 14.40 12.44 1.10
CA THR A 143 14.01 11.89 -0.20
C THR A 143 12.58 12.34 -0.57
N PRO A 144 12.31 12.71 -1.84
CA PRO A 144 10.95 12.95 -2.30
C PRO A 144 10.06 11.72 -2.13
N MET A 145 8.85 11.91 -1.59
CA MET A 145 7.96 10.78 -1.33
C MET A 145 7.32 10.22 -2.61
N SER A 146 7.55 8.92 -2.85
CA SER A 146 7.00 8.16 -3.98
C SER A 146 5.57 7.67 -3.71
N ALA A 147 4.97 6.98 -4.69
CA ALA A 147 3.67 6.34 -4.50
C ALA A 147 3.77 5.13 -3.53
N GLU A 148 4.91 4.43 -3.55
CA GLU A 148 5.23 3.34 -2.65
C GLU A 148 5.28 3.80 -1.19
N ASP A 149 5.82 5.00 -0.92
CA ASP A 149 5.82 5.60 0.42
C ASP A 149 4.41 5.86 0.94
N VAL A 150 3.55 6.40 0.08
CA VAL A 150 2.13 6.64 0.41
C VAL A 150 1.43 5.32 0.70
N GLY A 151 1.64 4.30 -0.15
CA GLY A 151 1.09 2.96 0.04
C GLY A 151 1.60 2.27 1.30
N ALA A 152 2.85 2.50 1.67
CA ALA A 152 3.45 1.99 2.90
C ALA A 152 2.77 2.60 4.14
N LEU A 153 2.63 3.92 4.20
CA LEU A 153 1.95 4.61 5.30
C LEU A 153 0.46 4.23 5.39
N TYR A 154 -0.22 4.14 4.25
CA TYR A 154 -1.60 3.67 4.17
C TYR A 154 -1.76 2.26 4.79
N SER A 155 -0.83 1.34 4.48
CA SER A 155 -0.87 -0.03 4.97
C SER A 155 -0.71 -0.12 6.49
N LEU A 156 0.08 0.77 7.11
CA LEU A 156 0.21 0.83 8.58
C LEU A 156 -1.08 1.29 9.26
N ILE A 157 -1.74 2.29 8.67
CA ILE A 157 -3.04 2.79 9.14
C ILE A 157 -4.08 1.66 9.02
N HIS A 158 -4.22 1.06 7.84
CA HIS A 158 -5.19 0.00 7.61
C HIS A 158 -4.97 -1.22 8.50
N CYS A 159 -3.72 -1.60 8.76
CA CYS A 159 -3.44 -2.68 9.70
C CYS A 159 -4.02 -2.42 11.11
N GLY A 160 -3.99 -1.16 11.57
CA GLY A 160 -4.60 -0.76 12.84
C GLY A 160 -6.13 -0.75 12.78
N ILE A 161 -6.70 -0.17 11.72
CA ILE A 161 -8.16 -0.10 11.51
C ILE A 161 -8.79 -1.50 11.46
N ASP A 162 -8.14 -2.43 10.74
CA ASP A 162 -8.62 -3.80 10.56
C ASP A 162 -8.39 -4.67 11.81
N GLY A 163 -7.74 -4.13 12.86
CA GLY A 163 -7.42 -4.87 14.09
C GLY A 163 -6.33 -5.92 13.92
N VAL A 164 -5.61 -5.92 12.78
CA VAL A 164 -4.52 -6.86 12.49
C VAL A 164 -3.26 -6.50 13.28
N CYS A 165 -2.94 -5.21 13.39
CA CYS A 165 -1.79 -4.71 14.14
C CYS A 165 -2.23 -4.29 15.55
N ARG A 166 -1.49 -4.75 16.56
CA ARG A 166 -1.65 -4.31 17.95
C ARG A 166 -0.62 -3.22 18.25
N TYR A 167 -1.03 -1.96 18.08
CA TYR A 167 -0.18 -0.82 18.41
C TYR A 167 -0.30 -0.45 19.88
N THR A 168 0.84 -0.15 20.51
CA THR A 168 0.85 0.49 21.83
C THR A 168 0.50 1.97 21.70
N PRO A 169 0.12 2.67 22.79
CA PRO A 169 -0.06 4.11 22.77
C PRO A 169 1.20 4.88 22.30
N ALA A 170 2.39 4.32 22.54
CA ALA A 170 3.64 4.91 22.05
C ALA A 170 3.78 4.76 20.53
N ASP A 171 3.41 3.61 19.96
CA ASP A 171 3.42 3.38 18.51
C ASP A 171 2.45 4.30 17.79
N LEU A 172 1.25 4.49 18.35
CA LEU A 172 0.25 5.40 17.78
C LEU A 172 0.75 6.85 17.75
N ARG A 173 1.43 7.31 18.82
CA ARG A 173 2.08 8.64 18.81
C ARG A 173 3.16 8.73 17.74
N GLN A 174 3.96 7.68 17.56
CA GLN A 174 5.01 7.68 16.52
C GLN A 174 4.41 7.68 15.11
N LEU A 175 3.41 6.84 14.83
CA LEU A 175 2.73 6.79 13.54
C LEU A 175 2.05 8.13 13.21
N GLY A 176 1.32 8.71 14.17
CA GLY A 176 0.73 10.05 14.02
C GLY A 176 1.78 11.12 13.77
N GLY A 177 2.92 11.06 14.46
CA GLY A 177 4.06 11.96 14.24
C GLY A 177 4.69 11.82 12.85
N VAL A 178 4.86 10.60 12.34
CA VAL A 178 5.35 10.36 10.97
C VAL A 178 4.39 10.92 9.93
N LEU A 179 3.07 10.69 10.08
CA LEU A 179 2.05 11.21 9.17
C LEU A 179 2.00 12.75 9.19
N ALA A 180 2.03 13.36 10.37
CA ALA A 180 2.06 14.81 10.51
C ALA A 180 3.32 15.41 9.85
N PHE A 181 4.48 14.77 10.04
CA PHE A 181 5.73 15.18 9.40
C PHE A 181 5.69 15.05 7.87
N ALA A 182 5.12 13.96 7.35
CA ALA A 182 4.92 13.76 5.91
C ALA A 182 4.07 14.89 5.29
N VAL A 183 2.96 15.25 5.93
CA VAL A 183 2.08 16.34 5.50
C VAL A 183 2.77 17.70 5.63
N GLN A 184 3.52 17.93 6.71
CA GLN A 184 4.28 19.18 6.91
C GLN A 184 5.32 19.38 5.79
N ARG A 185 6.05 18.32 5.43
CA ARG A 185 7.09 18.36 4.39
C ARG A 185 6.51 18.50 2.99
N ASN A 186 5.26 18.07 2.80
CA ASN A 186 4.57 18.00 1.51
C ASN A 186 3.17 18.65 1.58
N PRO A 187 3.05 19.95 1.87
CA PRO A 187 1.77 20.56 2.23
C PRO A 187 0.74 20.65 1.08
N ARG A 188 1.15 20.39 -0.16
CA ARG A 188 0.26 20.39 -1.34
C ARG A 188 -0.16 18.98 -1.79
N ARG A 189 0.31 17.94 -1.11
CA ARG A 189 0.01 16.53 -1.43
C ARG A 189 -1.29 16.10 -0.74
N ALA A 190 -2.40 16.14 -1.49
CA ALA A 190 -3.73 15.82 -0.98
C ALA A 190 -3.84 14.37 -0.49
N ASP A 191 -3.17 13.43 -1.15
CA ASP A 191 -3.04 12.03 -0.76
C ASP A 191 -2.46 11.88 0.66
N LEU A 192 -1.36 12.57 0.98
CA LEU A 192 -0.78 12.55 2.33
C LEU A 192 -1.71 13.18 3.38
N VAL A 193 -2.38 14.29 3.03
CA VAL A 193 -3.38 14.92 3.90
C VAL A 193 -4.51 13.95 4.23
N THR A 194 -4.96 13.16 3.25
CA THR A 194 -6.02 12.16 3.46
C THR A 194 -5.56 10.97 4.29
N LEU A 195 -4.29 10.54 4.21
CA LEU A 195 -3.75 9.53 5.11
C LEU A 195 -3.78 10.00 6.55
N GLN A 196 -3.35 11.24 6.81
CA GLN A 196 -3.43 11.83 8.14
C GLN A 196 -4.88 11.95 8.63
N ALA A 197 -5.81 12.34 7.75
CA ALA A 197 -7.24 12.40 8.09
C ALA A 197 -7.80 11.01 8.44
N ASN A 198 -7.43 9.97 7.69
CA ASN A 198 -7.85 8.59 7.93
C ASN A 198 -7.34 8.08 9.29
N PHE A 199 -6.07 8.32 9.61
CA PHE A 199 -5.51 8.04 10.92
C PHE A 199 -6.24 8.79 12.05
N ALA A 200 -6.48 10.10 11.85
CA ALA A 200 -7.15 10.95 12.83
C ALA A 200 -8.56 10.44 13.15
N ALA A 201 -9.37 10.10 12.13
CA ALA A 201 -10.73 9.62 12.33
C ALA A 201 -10.79 8.22 12.95
N ASN A 202 -10.03 7.27 12.40
CA ASN A 202 -10.25 5.85 12.66
C ASN A 202 -9.38 5.27 13.77
N ILE A 203 -8.24 5.89 14.07
CA ILE A 203 -7.28 5.37 15.05
C ILE A 203 -7.14 6.34 16.23
N ALA A 204 -6.89 7.62 15.96
CA ALA A 204 -6.73 8.61 17.02
C ALA A 204 -8.07 9.11 17.58
N HIS A 205 -9.17 8.87 16.84
CA HIS A 205 -10.52 9.37 17.13
C HIS A 205 -10.60 10.90 17.29
N ASP A 206 -9.70 11.63 16.63
CA ASP A 206 -9.72 13.09 16.51
C ASP A 206 -10.53 13.51 15.28
N ASN A 207 -11.86 13.39 15.42
CA ASN A 207 -12.81 13.75 14.37
C ASN A 207 -12.71 15.24 13.94
N PRO A 208 -12.52 16.22 14.85
CA PRO A 208 -12.31 17.61 14.44
C PRO A 208 -11.09 17.81 13.55
N LEU A 209 -9.95 17.16 13.86
CA LEU A 209 -8.78 17.21 13.00
C LEU A 209 -9.03 16.52 11.67
N ALA A 210 -9.63 15.32 11.68
CA ALA A 210 -9.95 14.58 10.46
C ALA A 210 -10.82 15.40 9.51
N TYR A 211 -11.85 16.07 10.03
CA TYR A 211 -12.72 16.93 9.24
C TYR A 211 -11.98 18.08 8.58
N ARG A 212 -11.16 18.83 9.35
CA ARG A 212 -10.34 19.94 8.80
C ARG A 212 -9.38 19.44 7.72
N LEU A 213 -8.76 18.28 7.92
CA LEU A 213 -7.86 17.69 6.94
C LEU A 213 -8.60 17.26 5.67
N MET A 214 -9.81 16.71 5.78
CA MET A 214 -10.61 16.36 4.60
C MET A 214 -11.09 17.58 3.83
N GLN A 215 -11.51 18.66 4.50
CA GLN A 215 -11.80 19.94 3.86
C GLN A 215 -10.58 20.47 3.08
N ARG A 216 -9.40 20.37 3.68
CA ARG A 216 -8.14 20.73 2.99
C ARG A 216 -7.86 19.82 1.80
N ALA A 217 -8.11 18.51 1.91
CA ALA A 217 -7.86 17.57 0.82
C ALA A 217 -8.73 17.86 -0.41
N VAL A 218 -10.03 18.13 -0.23
CA VAL A 218 -10.92 18.49 -1.35
C VAL A 218 -10.56 19.86 -1.94
N ALA A 219 -10.04 20.79 -1.14
CA ALA A 219 -9.54 22.07 -1.65
C ALA A 219 -8.25 21.91 -2.47
N LEU A 220 -7.35 21.00 -2.06
CA LEU A 220 -6.11 20.71 -2.78
C LEU A 220 -6.34 19.92 -4.08
N SER A 221 -7.33 19.02 -4.10
CA SER A 221 -7.66 18.21 -5.28
C SER A 221 -9.18 18.14 -5.51
N PRO A 222 -9.80 19.22 -6.03
CA PRO A 222 -11.25 19.32 -6.15
C PRO A 222 -11.86 18.41 -7.22
N GLY A 223 -11.03 17.76 -8.04
CA GLY A 223 -11.45 16.77 -9.04
C GLY A 223 -11.46 15.32 -8.54
N THR A 224 -10.95 15.04 -7.34
CA THR A 224 -10.82 13.66 -6.84
C THR A 224 -12.09 13.23 -6.11
N TYR A 225 -12.95 12.46 -6.80
CA TYR A 225 -14.22 11.97 -6.28
C TYR A 225 -14.11 11.31 -4.89
N ALA A 226 -13.09 10.47 -4.69
CA ALA A 226 -12.89 9.75 -3.43
C ALA A 226 -12.75 10.66 -2.20
N TYR A 227 -12.20 11.87 -2.35
CA TYR A 227 -12.03 12.81 -1.24
C TYR A 227 -13.36 13.45 -0.84
N TRP A 228 -14.19 13.79 -1.83
CA TRP A 228 -15.54 14.26 -1.60
C TRP A 228 -16.41 13.19 -0.94
N LYS A 229 -16.29 11.93 -1.38
CA LYS A 229 -16.96 10.80 -0.73
C LYS A 229 -16.62 10.70 0.76
N ASN A 230 -15.34 10.77 1.11
CA ASN A 230 -14.93 10.71 2.51
C ASN A 230 -15.45 11.92 3.31
N LEU A 231 -15.48 13.11 2.70
CA LEU A 231 -15.98 14.32 3.35
C LEU A 231 -17.49 14.25 3.62
N VAL A 232 -18.32 13.80 2.68
CA VAL A 232 -19.77 13.68 2.91
C VAL A 232 -20.08 12.68 4.01
N VAL A 233 -19.39 11.54 4.06
CA VAL A 233 -19.57 10.55 5.12
C VAL A 233 -19.26 11.17 6.49
N MET A 234 -18.18 11.94 6.61
CA MET A 234 -17.83 12.65 7.85
C MET A 234 -18.87 13.71 8.22
N GLN A 235 -19.36 14.50 7.27
CA GLN A 235 -20.36 15.55 7.51
C GLN A 235 -21.71 14.98 7.93
N THR A 236 -22.18 13.92 7.27
CA THR A 236 -23.40 13.19 7.64
C THR A 236 -23.26 12.59 9.05
N ALA A 237 -22.10 12.02 9.38
CA ALA A 237 -21.85 11.49 10.72
C ALA A 237 -21.87 12.59 11.79
N ALA A 238 -21.36 13.79 11.46
CA ALA A 238 -21.27 14.95 12.35
C ALA A 238 -22.56 15.79 12.44
N GLY A 239 -23.64 15.42 11.73
CA GLY A 239 -24.89 16.19 11.71
C GLY A 239 -24.83 17.47 10.87
N LEU A 240 -23.77 17.66 10.08
CA LEU A 240 -23.58 18.83 9.20
C LEU A 240 -24.35 18.62 7.89
N PHE A 241 -25.67 18.45 7.98
CA PHE A 241 -26.49 17.98 6.86
C PHE A 241 -26.52 18.95 5.66
N ALA A 242 -26.50 20.26 5.92
CA ALA A 242 -26.42 21.27 4.86
C ALA A 242 -25.10 21.18 4.06
N ASP A 243 -23.97 21.02 4.76
CA ASP A 243 -22.67 20.87 4.11
C ASP A 243 -22.59 19.55 3.33
N ALA A 244 -23.13 18.46 3.91
CA ALA A 244 -23.19 17.15 3.27
C ALA A 244 -23.99 17.19 1.94
N ARG A 245 -25.11 17.92 1.91
CA ARG A 245 -25.87 18.15 0.67
C ARG A 245 -25.04 18.85 -0.40
N ASN A 246 -24.30 19.90 -0.03
CA ASN A 246 -23.42 20.61 -0.97
C ASN A 246 -22.33 19.70 -1.54
N VAL A 247 -21.77 18.80 -0.71
CA VAL A 247 -20.79 17.82 -1.18
C VAL A 247 -21.44 16.81 -2.15
N LEU A 248 -22.66 16.35 -1.89
CA LEU A 248 -23.36 15.45 -2.83
C LEU A 248 -23.60 16.10 -4.20
N GLU A 249 -23.97 17.38 -4.24
CA GLU A 249 -24.09 18.11 -5.52
C GLU A 249 -22.75 18.12 -6.25
N ARG A 250 -21.66 18.45 -5.55
CA ARG A 250 -20.32 18.43 -6.14
C ARG A 250 -19.92 17.05 -6.65
N MET A 251 -20.28 15.98 -5.93
CA MET A 251 -20.04 14.60 -6.37
C MET A 251 -20.83 14.28 -7.65
N ARG A 252 -22.05 14.78 -7.82
CA ARG A 252 -22.84 14.62 -9.06
C ARG A 252 -22.19 15.32 -10.25
N GLU A 253 -21.61 16.51 -10.05
CA GLU A 253 -20.89 17.23 -11.10
C GLU A 253 -19.63 16.48 -11.58
N LEU A 254 -18.95 15.77 -10.67
CA LEU A 254 -17.78 14.94 -10.99
C LEU A 254 -18.17 13.63 -11.69
N ASP A 255 -19.36 13.09 -11.41
CA ASP A 255 -19.88 11.84 -11.99
C ASP A 255 -20.51 12.02 -13.38
N ARG A 256 -19.73 12.60 -14.31
CA ARG A 256 -20.19 12.89 -15.69
C ARG A 256 -20.65 11.65 -16.46
N PHE A 257 -20.01 10.52 -16.20
CA PHE A 257 -20.29 9.25 -16.90
C PHE A 257 -21.27 8.34 -16.14
N GLY A 258 -21.75 8.75 -14.96
CA GLY A 258 -22.69 7.94 -14.18
C GLY A 258 -22.11 6.69 -13.52
N ILE A 259 -20.78 6.60 -13.41
CA ILE A 259 -20.09 5.46 -12.80
C ILE A 259 -20.41 5.37 -11.30
N HIS A 260 -20.64 6.51 -10.65
CA HIS A 260 -20.87 6.59 -9.21
C HIS A 260 -22.32 6.89 -8.82
N ARG A 261 -23.26 6.87 -9.78
CA ARG A 261 -24.68 7.21 -9.58
C ARG A 261 -25.30 6.48 -8.38
N ALA A 262 -25.13 5.16 -8.35
CA ALA A 262 -25.67 4.31 -7.28
C ALA A 262 -25.09 4.63 -5.90
N GLU A 263 -23.81 5.02 -5.82
CA GLU A 263 -23.16 5.41 -4.57
C GLU A 263 -23.67 6.77 -4.08
N ILE A 264 -23.80 7.75 -4.98
CA ILE A 264 -24.35 9.07 -4.65
C ILE A 264 -25.79 8.95 -4.14
N ASP A 265 -26.62 8.16 -4.81
CA ASP A 265 -28.02 7.98 -4.42
C ASP A 265 -28.13 7.28 -3.06
N ARG A 266 -27.25 6.31 -2.79
CA ARG A 266 -27.17 5.65 -1.48
C ARG A 266 -26.80 6.65 -0.39
N LEU A 267 -25.73 7.43 -0.58
CA LEU A 267 -25.28 8.44 0.39
C LEU A 267 -26.34 9.52 0.62
N GLY A 268 -27.10 9.91 -0.42
CA GLY A 268 -28.23 10.84 -0.30
C GLY A 268 -29.37 10.29 0.56
N ARG A 269 -29.71 9.01 0.42
CA ARG A 269 -30.70 8.35 1.29
C ARG A 269 -30.22 8.26 2.74
N GLU A 270 -28.97 7.85 2.95
CA GLU A 270 -28.36 7.77 4.29
C GLU A 270 -28.36 9.14 4.99
N LEU A 271 -28.06 10.21 4.25
CA LEU A 271 -28.12 11.58 4.75
C LEU A 271 -29.53 11.99 5.18
N ALA A 272 -30.53 11.78 4.32
CA ALA A 272 -31.92 12.15 4.62
C ALA A 272 -32.49 11.37 5.81
N GLN A 273 -32.15 10.07 5.90
CA GLN A 273 -32.53 9.23 7.03
C GLN A 273 -31.95 9.78 8.35
N LYS A 274 -30.63 10.01 8.39
CA LYS A 274 -29.97 10.56 9.58
C LYS A 274 -30.51 11.93 10.01
N GLU A 275 -30.82 12.80 9.05
CA GLU A 275 -31.40 14.11 9.33
C GLU A 275 -32.78 13.98 9.97
N THR A 276 -33.63 13.09 9.44
CA THR A 276 -34.97 12.83 9.96
C THR A 276 -34.91 12.22 11.37
N GLU A 277 -34.03 11.24 11.58
CA GLU A 277 -33.79 10.63 12.91
C GLU A 277 -33.36 11.69 13.94
N THR A 278 -32.46 12.60 13.55
CA THR A 278 -31.99 13.67 14.44
C THR A 278 -33.09 14.69 14.75
N GLN A 279 -33.94 15.03 13.77
CA GLN A 279 -35.08 15.93 13.96
C GLN A 279 -36.13 15.33 14.90
N MET A 280 -36.48 14.04 14.72
CA MET A 280 -37.42 13.34 15.60
C MET A 280 -36.88 13.21 17.04
N GLN A 281 -35.58 13.02 17.22
CA GLN A 281 -34.95 13.02 18.55
C GLN A 281 -34.93 14.41 19.19
N GLY A 282 -34.81 15.48 18.39
CA GLY A 282 -34.92 16.86 18.85
C GLY A 282 -36.34 17.27 19.26
N GLU A 283 -37.37 16.75 18.58
CA GLU A 283 -38.79 16.98 18.91
C GLU A 283 -39.31 16.12 20.08
N ALA A 284 -38.70 14.97 20.36
CA ALA A 284 -39.15 14.03 21.40
C ALA A 284 -38.80 14.44 22.85
N THR A 285 -38.24 15.63 23.11
CA THR A 285 -37.97 16.11 24.48
C THR A 285 -38.83 17.32 24.85
N PRO A 286 -40.06 17.14 25.38
CA PRO A 286 -40.67 18.13 26.25
C PRO A 286 -40.13 17.99 27.69
N PRO A 287 -39.84 19.10 28.40
CA PRO A 287 -39.50 19.04 29.82
C PRO A 287 -40.75 18.66 30.60
N ASN A 288 -40.81 17.41 31.08
CA ASN A 288 -41.83 17.04 32.06
C ASN A 288 -41.35 17.51 33.44
N LEU A 289 -41.89 18.66 33.86
CA LEU A 289 -41.91 19.07 35.26
C LEU A 289 -42.94 18.22 36.01
N SER A 290 -42.51 17.12 36.64
CA SER A 290 -43.10 16.64 37.88
C SER A 290 -42.23 15.59 38.59
N GLN A 291 -41.82 15.98 39.80
CA GLN A 291 -41.57 15.21 41.02
C GLN A 291 -41.68 13.67 40.97
N GLY A 292 -40.66 13.00 41.53
CA GLY A 292 -40.84 11.66 42.13
C GLY A 292 -39.58 10.79 42.18
N LEU A 293 -38.93 10.80 43.34
CA LEU A 293 -38.27 9.67 44.03
C LEU A 293 -37.43 8.65 43.21
N GLY A 294 -36.15 8.62 43.59
CA GLY A 294 -35.14 7.56 43.51
C GLY A 294 -35.41 6.27 42.73
N GLU A 295 -34.45 5.90 41.88
CA GLU A 295 -33.77 4.60 41.93
C GLU A 295 -32.55 4.62 40.99
N GLU A 296 -31.45 4.05 41.48
CA GLU A 296 -30.22 3.81 40.72
C GLU A 296 -30.49 2.81 39.60
N HIS A 297 -30.11 3.14 38.36
CA HIS A 297 -29.88 2.11 37.34
C HIS A 297 -28.75 2.47 36.38
N GLU A 298 -27.86 1.50 36.25
CA GLU A 298 -26.62 1.44 35.49
C GLU A 298 -26.87 1.53 33.98
N ILE A 299 -26.12 2.40 33.29
CA ILE A 299 -26.27 2.66 31.85
C ILE A 299 -25.28 1.79 31.05
N PRO A 300 -25.72 0.94 30.11
CA PRO A 300 -24.82 0.30 29.16
C PRO A 300 -24.51 1.23 27.98
N SER A 301 -23.25 1.24 27.55
CA SER A 301 -22.73 2.05 26.44
C SER A 301 -23.35 1.67 25.08
N PRO A 302 -23.65 2.64 24.19
CA PRO A 302 -24.18 2.36 22.86
C PRO A 302 -23.07 1.93 21.86
N PRO A 303 -23.42 1.22 20.78
CA PRO A 303 -22.45 0.73 19.81
C PRO A 303 -22.00 1.85 18.86
N VAL A 304 -20.69 2.07 18.78
CA VAL A 304 -20.05 3.03 17.86
C VAL A 304 -20.04 2.44 16.44
N GLY A 305 -20.78 3.06 15.52
CA GLY A 305 -20.76 2.74 14.10
C GLY A 305 -19.39 3.02 13.47
N ARG A 306 -18.77 2.00 12.87
CA ARG A 306 -17.54 2.14 12.08
C ARG A 306 -17.79 3.04 10.87
N ALA A 307 -17.13 4.19 10.81
CA ALA A 307 -17.04 4.99 9.60
C ALA A 307 -16.15 4.25 8.59
N GLY A 308 -16.75 3.41 7.75
CA GLY A 308 -16.05 2.71 6.68
C GLY A 308 -15.54 3.69 5.63
N VAL A 309 -14.29 4.14 5.77
CA VAL A 309 -13.58 4.86 4.72
C VAL A 309 -13.27 3.85 3.61
N GLY A 310 -13.92 4.02 2.46
CA GLY A 310 -13.80 3.11 1.33
C GLY A 310 -12.34 3.01 0.84
N ARG A 311 -11.90 1.77 0.57
CA ARG A 311 -10.60 1.45 -0.05
C ARG A 311 -10.31 2.40 -1.20
N MET A 312 -9.20 3.14 -1.12
CA MET A 312 -8.54 3.65 -2.31
C MET A 312 -7.99 2.43 -3.06
N GLN A 313 -8.55 2.14 -4.23
CA GLN A 313 -7.81 1.37 -5.22
C GLN A 313 -6.75 2.29 -5.84
N PRO A 314 -5.54 1.78 -6.10
CA PRO A 314 -4.46 2.55 -6.73
C PRO A 314 -4.84 3.06 -8.12
#